data_AF-A0A9D6FIV9-F1
#
_entry.id   AF-A0A9D6FIV9-F1
#
_cell.length_a   1.000
_cell.length_b   1.000
_cell.length_c   1.000
_cell.angle_alpha   90.00
_cell.angle_beta   90.00
_cell.angle_gamma   90.00
#
_symmetry.space_group_name_H-M   'P 1'
#
loop_
_entity.id
_entity.type
_entity.pdbx_description
1 polymer ?
#
loop_
_entity_poly.entity_id
_entity_poly.type
_entity_poly.pdbx_seq_one_letter_code
_entity_poly.pdbx_strand_id
1 'polypeptide(L)'
;MTETHSTPHGLSIHIMGVPVLLAVWGLLVVGTVVTVIAAGIDFGAFNLWLAMAIATVKASLVALYFMHLRYDRPFNAIVFVASLLFVMLFIGLALTDTAQYQPEMIPGYSPGMKE
;
A
#
# COMPACT_ATOMS: atom_id res chain seq x y z
N MET A 1 -59.09 -15.14 9.70
CA MET A 1 -58.49 -13.85 10.14
C MET A 1 -57.44 -14.21 11.17
N THR A 2 -56.18 -14.41 10.81
CA THR A 2 -55.22 -13.33 10.53
C THR A 2 -54.20 -13.78 9.48
N GLU A 3 -54.01 -12.94 8.47
CA GLU A 3 -52.99 -13.14 7.44
C GLU A 3 -51.58 -12.88 7.99
N THR A 4 -50.65 -13.66 7.46
CA THR A 4 -49.20 -13.59 7.65
C THR A 4 -48.65 -12.25 7.17
N HIS A 5 -48.16 -11.41 8.08
CA HIS A 5 -47.36 -10.23 7.73
C HIS A 5 -45.87 -10.61 7.72
N SER A 6 -45.40 -11.16 6.60
CA SER A 6 -43.98 -11.33 6.30
C SER A 6 -43.41 -9.99 5.82
N THR A 7 -42.76 -9.26 6.72
CA THR A 7 -42.03 -8.04 6.40
C THR A 7 -40.88 -8.37 5.43
N PRO A 8 -40.82 -7.76 4.23
CA PRO A 8 -39.64 -7.88 3.40
C PRO A 8 -38.54 -7.06 4.07
N HIS A 9 -37.62 -7.73 4.77
CA HIS A 9 -36.36 -7.12 5.18
C HIS A 9 -35.57 -6.78 3.91
N GLY A 10 -35.83 -5.59 3.38
CA GLY A 10 -35.01 -4.96 2.36
C GLY A 10 -33.59 -4.89 2.89
N LEU A 11 -32.76 -5.77 2.35
CA LEU A 11 -31.33 -5.90 2.60
C LEU A 11 -30.65 -4.64 2.02
N SER A 12 -30.77 -3.52 2.74
CA SER A 12 -30.07 -2.28 2.43
C SER A 12 -28.59 -2.47 2.76
N ILE A 13 -27.88 -3.23 1.93
CA ILE A 13 -26.43 -3.24 1.90
C ILE A 13 -26.01 -1.80 1.61
N HIS A 14 -25.39 -1.13 2.59
CA HIS A 14 -24.70 0.14 2.39
C HIS A 14 -23.45 -0.12 1.53
N ILE A 15 -23.66 -0.30 0.23
CA ILE A 15 -22.59 -0.31 -0.76
C ILE A 15 -22.17 1.15 -0.94
N MET A 16 -20.87 1.43 -0.83
CA MET A 16 -20.36 2.78 -1.06
C MET A 16 -20.88 3.30 -2.40
N GLY A 17 -21.32 4.55 -2.40
CA GLY A 17 -21.87 5.18 -3.60
C GLY A 17 -20.86 5.05 -4.74
N VAL A 18 -21.26 4.34 -5.80
CA VAL A 18 -20.54 4.22 -7.08
C VAL A 18 -19.84 5.52 -7.52
N PRO A 19 -20.43 6.73 -7.39
CA PRO A 19 -19.73 7.98 -7.74
C PRO A 19 -18.42 8.21 -6.97
N VAL A 20 -18.34 7.83 -5.68
CA VAL A 20 -17.12 8.01 -4.89
C VAL A 20 -16.02 7.08 -5.39
N LEU A 21 -16.34 5.81 -5.66
CA LEU A 21 -15.37 4.86 -6.20
C LEU A 21 -14.85 5.30 -7.58
N LEU A 22 -15.73 5.80 -8.45
CA LEU A 22 -15.33 6.31 -9.76
C LEU A 22 -14.46 7.57 -9.66
N ALA A 23 -14.75 8.47 -8.72
CA ALA A 23 -13.93 9.65 -8.48
C ALA A 23 -12.51 9.29 -8.00
N VAL A 24 -12.39 8.38 -7.03
CA VAL A 24 -11.08 7.92 -6.53
C VAL A 24 -10.35 7.12 -7.61
N TRP A 25 -11.05 6.29 -8.38
CA TRP A 25 -10.46 5.60 -9.53
C TRP A 25 -9.84 6.59 -10.53
N GLY A 26 -10.57 7.66 -10.90
CA GLY A 26 -10.03 8.69 -11.77
C GLY A 26 -8.78 9.36 -11.19
N LEU A 27 -8.77 9.63 -9.88
CA LEU A 27 -7.61 10.19 -9.18
C LEU A 27 -6.40 9.23 -9.19
N LEU A 28 -6.62 7.92 -9.07
CA LEU A 28 -5.57 6.90 -9.18
C LEU A 28 -5.01 6.79 -10.61
N VAL A 29 -5.85 6.94 -11.63
CA VAL A 29 -5.42 7.00 -13.03
C VAL A 29 -4.52 8.21 -13.24
N VAL A 30 -4.94 9.39 -12.79
CA VAL A 30 -4.11 10.61 -12.84
C VAL A 30 -2.79 10.39 -12.11
N GLY A 31 -2.82 9.84 -10.90
CA GLY A 31 -1.60 9.52 -10.15
C GLY A 31 -0.65 8.60 -10.92
N THR A 32 -1.18 7.65 -11.69
CA THR A 32 -0.38 6.73 -12.52
C THR A 32 0.25 7.45 -13.71
N VAL A 33 -0.50 8.32 -14.40
CA VAL A 33 0.05 9.16 -15.49
C VAL A 33 1.18 10.04 -14.96
N VAL A 34 0.98 10.66 -13.79
CA VAL A 34 2.02 11.46 -13.14
C VAL A 34 3.26 10.63 -12.82
N THR A 35 3.12 9.38 -12.34
CA THR A 35 4.27 8.50 -12.11
C THR A 35 5.03 8.18 -13.40
N VAL A 36 4.33 7.91 -14.50
CA VAL A 36 4.96 7.61 -15.79
C VAL A 36 5.74 8.83 -16.31
N ILE A 37 5.17 10.03 -16.20
CA ILE A 37 5.85 11.27 -16.58
C ILE A 37 7.06 11.51 -15.68
N ALA A 38 6.89 11.39 -14.36
CA ALA A 38 7.97 11.59 -13.40
C ALA A 38 9.12 10.59 -13.60
N ALA A 39 8.82 9.34 -13.98
CA ALA A 39 9.83 8.32 -14.30
C ALA A 39 10.60 8.65 -15.59
N GLY A 40 10.02 9.44 -16.49
CA GLY A 40 10.67 9.89 -17.73
C GLY A 40 11.57 11.11 -17.55
N ILE A 41 11.53 11.79 -16.40
CA ILE A 41 12.34 12.97 -16.11
C ILE A 41 13.41 12.60 -15.09
N ASP A 42 14.68 12.84 -15.43
CA ASP A 42 15.78 12.52 -14.52
C ASP A 42 16.05 13.68 -13.55
N PHE A 43 15.55 13.51 -12.32
CA PHE A 43 15.80 14.44 -11.21
C PHE A 43 17.04 14.06 -10.39
N GLY A 44 17.84 13.09 -10.85
CA GLY A 44 19.01 12.58 -10.14
C GLY A 44 18.62 11.99 -8.77
N ALA A 45 19.27 12.46 -7.70
CA ALA A 45 19.05 11.96 -6.34
C ALA A 45 17.61 12.17 -5.81
N PHE A 46 16.87 13.13 -6.36
CA PHE A 46 15.48 13.39 -5.94
C PHE A 46 14.46 12.43 -6.58
N ASN A 47 14.84 11.66 -7.60
CA ASN A 47 13.93 10.76 -8.29
C ASN A 47 13.31 9.71 -7.34
N LEU A 48 14.14 9.11 -6.47
CA LEU A 48 13.67 8.14 -5.49
C LEU A 48 12.67 8.75 -4.50
N TRP A 49 12.98 9.94 -3.97
CA TRP A 49 12.10 10.64 -3.03
C TRP A 49 10.76 11.00 -3.67
N LEU A 50 10.78 11.49 -4.90
CA LEU A 50 9.57 11.81 -5.66
C LEU A 50 8.75 10.56 -5.96
N ALA A 51 9.39 9.48 -6.42
CA ALA A 51 8.74 8.20 -6.69
C ALA A 51 8.06 7.62 -5.44
N MET A 52 8.76 7.65 -4.30
CA MET A 52 8.22 7.19 -3.01
C MET A 52 7.04 8.05 -2.56
N ALA A 53 7.13 9.39 -2.66
CA ALA A 53 6.05 10.28 -2.29
C ALA A 53 4.78 10.00 -3.10
N ILE A 54 4.90 9.88 -4.43
CA ILE A 54 3.76 9.58 -5.32
C ILE A 54 3.19 8.19 -4.99
N ALA A 55 4.04 7.19 -4.77
CA ALA A 55 3.62 5.85 -4.40
C ALA A 55 2.85 5.83 -3.06
N THR A 56 3.33 6.55 -2.04
CA THR A 56 2.65 6.65 -0.73
C THR A 56 1.29 7.32 -0.84
N VAL A 57 1.16 8.40 -1.61
CA VAL A 57 -0.13 9.05 -1.86
C VAL A 57 -1.09 8.05 -2.52
N LYS A 58 -0.68 7.39 -3.61
CA LYS A 58 -1.51 6.41 -4.31
C LYS A 58 -1.95 5.26 -3.39
N ALA A 59 -1.02 4.70 -2.62
CA ALA A 59 -1.31 3.64 -1.65
C ALA A 59 -2.31 4.09 -0.58
N SER A 60 -2.19 5.34 -0.10
CA SER A 60 -3.11 5.91 0.90
C SER A 60 -4.53 6.05 0.34
N LEU A 61 -4.69 6.52 -0.89
CA LEU A 61 -6.00 6.58 -1.55
C LEU A 61 -6.65 5.20 -1.66
N VAL A 62 -5.87 4.18 -2.05
CA VAL A 62 -6.36 2.80 -2.12
C VAL A 62 -6.78 2.30 -0.74
N ALA A 63 -5.96 2.51 0.29
CA ALA A 63 -6.26 2.06 1.66
C ALA A 63 -7.51 2.77 2.22
N LEU A 64 -7.61 4.09 2.10
CA LEU A 64 -8.73 4.83 2.68
C LEU A 64 -10.08 4.48 2.03
N TYR A 65 -10.12 4.35 0.71
CA TYR A 65 -11.38 4.23 -0.04
C TYR A 65 -11.67 2.80 -0.52
N PHE A 66 -10.72 2.12 -1.17
CA PHE A 66 -10.97 0.77 -1.71
C PHE A 66 -10.87 -0.33 -0.65
N MET A 67 -10.04 -0.15 0.38
CA MET A 67 -10.02 -1.04 1.55
C MET A 67 -11.02 -0.63 2.64
N HIS A 68 -11.88 0.36 2.36
CA HIS A 68 -12.88 0.90 3.27
C HIS A 68 -12.37 1.41 4.63
N LEU A 69 -11.06 1.63 4.85
CA LEU A 69 -10.54 2.09 6.15
C LEU A 69 -11.22 3.37 6.66
N ARG A 70 -11.63 4.27 5.77
CA ARG A 70 -12.28 5.53 6.16
C ARG A 70 -13.71 5.33 6.69
N TYR A 71 -14.40 4.29 6.26
CA TYR A 71 -15.83 4.07 6.50
C TYR A 71 -16.11 2.87 7.41
N ASP A 72 -15.16 1.95 7.52
CA ASP A 72 -15.23 0.78 8.40
C ASP A 72 -14.81 1.10 9.84
N ARG A 73 -14.94 0.08 10.71
CA ARG A 73 -14.52 0.12 12.11
C ARG A 73 -13.02 0.44 12.22
N PRO A 74 -12.60 1.18 13.28
CA PRO A 74 -11.19 1.52 13.50
C PRO A 74 -10.28 0.29 13.69
N PHE A 75 -10.87 -0.87 13.99
CA PHE A 75 -10.17 -2.15 14.06
C PHE A 75 -9.40 -2.48 12.77
N ASN A 76 -9.98 -2.24 11.59
CA ASN A 76 -9.32 -2.51 10.30
C ASN A 76 -8.07 -1.63 10.13
N ALA A 77 -8.11 -0.38 10.60
CA ALA A 77 -6.96 0.52 10.56
C ALA A 77 -5.83 0.04 11.50
N ILE A 78 -6.17 -0.44 12.69
CA ILE A 78 -5.18 -1.00 13.64
C ILE A 78 -4.51 -2.24 13.03
N VAL A 79 -5.28 -3.17 12.48
CA VAL A 79 -4.76 -4.38 11.83
C VAL A 79 -3.88 -4.02 10.63
N PHE A 80 -4.30 -3.05 9.82
CA PHE A 80 -3.51 -2.57 8.68
C PHE A 80 -2.15 -2.00 9.13
N VAL A 81 -2.14 -1.09 10.12
CA VAL A 81 -0.90 -0.50 10.64
C VAL A 81 0.00 -1.58 11.27
N ALA A 82 -0.57 -2.51 12.04
CA ALA A 82 0.19 -3.63 12.60
C ALA A 82 0.81 -4.50 11.49
N SER A 83 0.05 -4.81 10.43
CA SER A 83 0.57 -5.56 9.29
C SER A 83 1.71 -4.83 8.58
N LEU A 84 1.62 -3.51 8.41
CA LEU A 84 2.66 -2.70 7.79
C LEU A 84 3.95 -2.70 8.64
N LEU A 85 3.81 -2.62 9.96
CA LEU A 85 4.94 -2.71 10.90
C LEU A 85 5.62 -4.08 10.82
N PHE A 86 4.85 -5.17 10.77
CA PHE A 86 5.40 -6.51 10.61
C PHE A 86 6.11 -6.70 9.27
N VAL A 87 5.56 -6.18 8.17
CA VAL A 87 6.21 -6.20 6.86
C VAL A 87 7.54 -5.44 6.91
N MET A 88 7.55 -4.23 7.49
CA MET A 88 8.77 -3.44 7.62
C MET A 88 9.81 -4.14 8.49
N LEU A 89 9.39 -4.78 9.59
CA LEU A 89 10.24 -5.59 10.45
C LEU A 89 10.86 -6.76 9.69
N PHE A 90 10.06 -7.56 8.97
CA PHE A 90 10.56 -8.73 8.24
C PHE A 90 11.46 -8.35 7.06
N ILE A 91 11.14 -7.28 6.32
CA ILE A 91 12.03 -6.77 5.28
C ILE A 91 13.36 -6.31 5.91
N GLY A 92 13.31 -5.58 7.02
CA GLY A 92 14.51 -5.13 7.73
C GLY A 92 15.38 -6.30 8.20
N LEU A 93 14.77 -7.33 8.79
CA LEU A 93 15.47 -8.55 9.20
C LEU A 93 16.08 -9.28 8.01
N ALA A 94 15.33 -9.47 6.92
CA ALA A 94 15.83 -10.15 5.71
C ALA A 94 16.99 -9.39 5.05
N LEU A 95 16.92 -8.06 5.00
CA LEU A 95 18.01 -7.22 4.50
C LEU A 95 19.25 -7.30 5.39
N THR A 96 19.06 -7.29 6.72
CA THR A 96 20.16 -7.42 7.68
C THR A 96 20.84 -8.78 7.55
N ASP A 97 20.05 -9.85 7.52
CA ASP A 97 20.51 -11.22 7.34
C ASP A 97 21.34 -11.37 6.05
N THR A 98 20.77 -10.92 4.93
CA THR A 98 21.46 -10.93 3.63
C THR A 98 22.78 -10.16 3.71
N ALA A 99 22.77 -8.94 4.26
CA ALA A 99 23.96 -8.11 4.36
C ALA A 99 25.10 -8.75 5.19
N GLN A 100 24.77 -9.55 6.20
CA GLN A 100 25.78 -10.25 7.03
C GLN A 100 26.35 -11.49 6.35
N TYR A 101 25.55 -12.25 5.60
CA TYR A 101 26.00 -13.51 4.99
C TYR A 101 26.55 -13.36 3.56
N GLN A 102 26.24 -12.27 2.85
CA GLN A 102 26.80 -12.00 1.51
C GLN A 102 28.34 -12.14 1.44
N PRO A 103 29.13 -11.65 2.42
CA PRO A 103 30.58 -11.84 2.49
C PRO A 103 31.06 -13.31 2.50
N GLU A 104 30.34 -14.19 3.18
CA GLU A 104 30.77 -15.57 3.43
C GLU A 104 30.43 -16.51 2.26
N MET A 105 29.45 -16.14 1.43
CA MET A 105 28.99 -16.95 0.30
C MET A 105 29.82 -16.80 -0.98
N ILE A 106 30.77 -15.85 -1.04
CA ILE A 106 31.61 -15.60 -2.23
C ILE A 106 32.97 -16.30 -2.06
N PRO A 107 33.26 -17.37 -2.83
CA PRO A 107 34.57 -18.03 -2.79
C PRO A 107 35.67 -17.06 -3.23
N GLY A 108 36.63 -16.77 -2.34
CA GLY A 108 37.75 -15.85 -2.61
C GLY A 108 37.56 -14.41 -2.11
N TYR A 109 36.48 -14.10 -1.38
CA TYR A 109 36.31 -12.81 -0.73
C TYR A 109 37.20 -12.71 0.53
N SER A 110 38.17 -11.79 0.55
CA SER A 110 38.97 -11.45 1.73
C SER A 110 38.55 -10.06 2.23
N PRO A 111 37.63 -9.97 3.20
CA PRO A 111 37.27 -8.69 3.79
C PRO A 111 38.44 -8.19 4.66
N GLY A 112 39.16 -7.17 4.17
CA GLY A 112 40.15 -6.44 4.98
C GLY A 112 41.51 -6.14 4.35
N MET A 113 41.78 -6.54 3.11
CA MET A 113 43.01 -6.09 2.42
C MET A 113 42.83 -4.66 1.93
N LYS A 114 43.17 -3.70 2.80
CA LYS A 114 43.47 -2.33 2.38
C LYS A 114 44.81 -2.39 1.63
N GLU A 115 44.82 -1.91 0.39
CA GLU A 115 46.07 -1.53 -0.30
C GLU A 115 46.82 -0.48 0.52
#